data_AF-A0AAE9UKS0-F1
#
_entry.id   AF-A0AAE9UKS0-F1
#
_cell.length_a   1.000
_cell.length_b   1.000
_cell.length_c   1.000
_cell.angle_alpha   90.00
_cell.angle_beta   90.00
_cell.angle_gamma   90.00
#
_symmetry.space_group_name_H-M   'P 1'
#
loop_
_entity.id
_entity.type
_entity.pdbx_description
1 polymer ?
#
loop_
_entity_poly.entity_id
_entity_poly.type
_entity_poly.pdbx_seq_one_letter_code
_entity_poly.pdbx_strand_id
1 'polypeptide(L)'
;MMRKASPETKVTKYRMWKSGKQWLFGASLVAASLLVMNTQAFADDGNQGGSEAPSALVAPTPGESSTTPEGSKEVTAATNEAIVAPSSHNPVGPQVNADTSKDEETKANLYTANNTWNDYNKDTEFQTPQPVTIHYTGDSNASYAAWVWGDNEANKSEGRWEQFTKEQEGNKFSLKIQADKSVTSFKYIVAKNVNITQKNVFGNQDKKTGDMTAPVSVYTPTDIYHNENDGWYSQFANVQTKEFDQRYGYTDKQVDEKGQVMIVGQNGQLGASFDDKGNATFNVWAPTANAVSVNIYQSTDENAPLLKTIELKRGKNYDRNDHTKNTIGLWSVTVKSEELGQGAFANLAYDYKLTIPRAFFIQKTENWQEKEKGKGNWYKVGDKYVNSASSFYNKSDELLITSDVSKEKISEFYTGNPETVTIQDPY
;
A
#
# COMPACT_ATOMS: atom_id res chain seq x y z
N MET A 1 5.86 -62.49 -6.99
CA MET A 1 6.27 -61.37 -6.12
C MET A 1 6.20 -60.10 -6.96
N MET A 2 5.30 -59.15 -6.65
CA MET A 2 5.56 -57.93 -5.83
C MET A 2 6.49 -56.93 -6.55
N ARG A 3 6.13 -55.64 -6.80
CA ARG A 3 4.99 -54.81 -6.37
C ARG A 3 4.50 -53.84 -7.48
N LYS A 4 3.27 -53.34 -7.34
CA LYS A 4 2.77 -52.09 -7.98
C LYS A 4 3.32 -50.84 -7.27
N ALA A 5 3.50 -49.74 -8.00
CA ALA A 5 3.38 -48.34 -7.55
C ALA A 5 3.08 -47.49 -8.80
N SER A 6 1.81 -47.14 -9.06
CA SER A 6 1.08 -45.94 -8.59
C SER A 6 1.56 -44.63 -9.24
N PRO A 7 0.79 -44.04 -10.18
CA PRO A 7 1.16 -42.80 -10.88
C PRO A 7 0.50 -41.58 -10.23
N GLU A 8 1.11 -41.01 -9.18
CA GLU A 8 0.51 -39.85 -8.52
C GLU A 8 1.53 -38.93 -7.83
N THR A 9 1.76 -37.76 -8.44
CA THR A 9 1.90 -36.47 -7.74
C THR A 9 1.85 -35.33 -8.78
N LYS A 10 0.65 -35.06 -9.32
CA LYS A 10 0.37 -33.71 -9.84
C LYS A 10 0.41 -32.78 -8.64
N VAL A 11 1.40 -31.90 -8.56
CA VAL A 11 1.40 -30.82 -7.56
C VAL A 11 0.49 -29.69 -8.06
N THR A 12 -0.82 -29.90 -7.95
CA THR A 12 -1.84 -28.87 -8.14
C THR A 12 -1.85 -27.93 -6.94
N LYS A 13 -0.82 -27.07 -6.85
CA LYS A 13 -0.78 -25.91 -5.94
C LYS A 13 -0.32 -24.67 -6.68
N TYR A 14 -1.16 -24.19 -7.60
CA TYR A 14 -1.06 -22.83 -8.10
C TYR A 14 -1.34 -21.86 -6.94
N ARG A 15 -0.27 -21.37 -6.31
CA ARG A 15 -0.34 -20.16 -5.48
C ARG A 15 -0.56 -18.94 -6.39
N MET A 16 -1.80 -18.73 -6.83
CA MET A 16 -2.20 -17.40 -7.28
C MET A 16 -2.36 -16.49 -6.05
N TRP A 17 -1.24 -15.92 -5.62
CA TRP A 17 -1.14 -14.53 -5.11
C TRP A 17 0.33 -14.08 -5.08
N LYS A 18 0.98 -14.12 -6.26
CA LYS A 18 2.25 -13.41 -6.55
C LYS A 18 2.34 -12.86 -7.99
N SER A 19 1.20 -12.60 -8.63
CA SER A 19 1.11 -11.78 -9.85
C SER A 19 0.33 -10.50 -9.53
N GLY A 20 1.02 -9.50 -8.97
CA GLY A 20 0.38 -8.30 -8.42
C GLY A 20 1.20 -7.56 -7.38
N LYS A 21 2.52 -7.42 -7.57
CA LYS A 21 3.37 -6.53 -6.77
C LYS A 21 3.13 -5.04 -7.13
N GLN A 22 1.88 -4.58 -7.14
CA GLN A 22 1.50 -3.15 -7.29
C GLN A 22 0.12 -2.84 -6.66
N TRP A 23 -0.16 -3.33 -5.45
CA TRP A 23 -1.28 -2.80 -4.66
C TRP A 23 -0.87 -2.61 -3.18
N LEU A 24 0.09 -1.70 -2.96
CA LEU A 24 0.06 -0.96 -1.70
C LEU A 24 -1.07 0.07 -1.81
N PHE A 25 -1.89 0.17 -0.77
CA PHE A 25 -2.57 1.44 -0.48
C PHE A 25 -1.50 2.53 -0.39
N GLY A 26 -1.56 3.50 -1.31
CA GLY A 26 -0.58 4.56 -1.51
C GLY A 26 0.28 4.46 -2.79
N ALA A 27 0.37 3.31 -3.48
CA ALA A 27 1.30 3.14 -4.61
C ALA A 27 0.64 3.10 -5.99
N SER A 28 0.09 4.23 -6.46
CA SER A 28 0.11 4.60 -7.88
C SER A 28 -0.23 6.08 -8.09
N LEU A 29 0.59 6.78 -8.91
CA LEU A 29 0.39 8.10 -9.58
C LEU A 29 1.61 9.05 -9.55
N VAL A 30 2.82 8.57 -9.84
CA VAL A 30 3.91 9.43 -10.36
C VAL A 30 4.69 8.71 -11.48
N ALA A 31 4.03 8.45 -12.62
CA ALA A 31 4.70 7.94 -13.83
C ALA A 31 3.91 8.12 -15.16
N ALA A 32 3.05 9.14 -15.32
CA ALA A 32 2.35 9.39 -16.59
C ALA A 32 1.83 10.84 -16.77
N SER A 33 2.67 11.86 -16.51
CA SER A 33 2.33 13.26 -16.79
C SER A 33 3.35 13.91 -17.72
N LEU A 34 3.55 13.29 -18.90
CA LEU A 34 4.23 13.88 -20.07
C LEU A 34 4.08 12.96 -21.30
N LEU A 35 2.88 12.85 -21.86
CA LEU A 35 2.70 12.61 -23.29
C LEU A 35 1.33 13.14 -23.74
N VAL A 36 1.32 13.74 -24.92
CA VAL A 36 0.23 14.58 -25.44
C VAL A 36 -0.86 13.71 -26.09
N MET A 37 -2.09 14.20 -26.00
CA MET A 37 -3.29 13.85 -26.77
C MET A 37 -3.09 12.93 -27.98
N ASN A 38 -3.90 11.86 -28.03
CA ASN A 38 -4.80 11.69 -29.17
C ASN A 38 -6.04 10.88 -28.78
N THR A 39 -7.18 11.54 -28.78
CA THR A 39 -8.50 10.90 -28.73
C THR A 39 -8.78 10.18 -30.04
N GLN A 40 -9.05 8.88 -30.00
CA GLN A 40 -9.86 8.23 -31.03
C GLN A 40 -10.73 7.15 -30.38
N ALA A 41 -12.02 7.46 -30.31
CA ALA A 41 -13.04 6.45 -30.06
C ALA A 41 -13.22 5.62 -31.33
N PHE A 42 -13.34 4.30 -31.18
CA PHE A 42 -14.03 3.48 -32.17
C PHE A 42 -15.03 2.59 -31.46
N ALA A 43 -16.29 2.84 -31.76
CA ALA A 43 -17.37 1.92 -31.49
C ALA A 43 -17.36 0.78 -32.51
N ASP A 44 -18.05 -0.28 -32.12
CA ASP A 44 -18.53 -1.42 -32.89
C ASP A 44 -18.86 -1.10 -34.37
N ASP A 45 -18.49 -2.00 -35.29
CA ASP A 45 -18.76 -1.84 -36.73
C ASP A 45 -19.45 -3.09 -37.31
N GLY A 46 -20.77 -3.04 -37.31
CA GLY A 46 -21.68 -4.08 -37.77
C GLY A 46 -22.33 -3.78 -39.13
N ASN A 47 -21.52 -3.73 -40.19
CA ASN A 47 -21.86 -3.98 -41.60
C ASN A 47 -23.32 -3.76 -42.10
N GLN A 48 -23.56 -2.70 -42.88
CA GLN A 48 -24.24 -2.80 -44.20
C GLN A 48 -24.05 -1.51 -45.03
N GLY A 49 -23.91 -1.66 -46.36
CA GLY A 49 -23.46 -0.57 -47.25
C GLY A 49 -24.55 0.11 -48.09
N GLY A 50 -24.16 1.17 -48.80
CA GLY A 50 -24.96 1.90 -49.79
C GLY A 50 -24.11 2.95 -50.52
N SER A 51 -24.24 3.05 -51.84
CA SER A 51 -23.39 3.87 -52.71
C SER A 51 -24.06 5.21 -53.07
N GLU A 52 -23.30 6.31 -53.12
CA GLU A 52 -23.13 7.21 -54.29
C GLU A 52 -22.39 8.53 -53.91
N ALA A 53 -21.77 9.18 -54.90
CA ALA A 53 -21.02 10.44 -54.81
C ALA A 53 -21.42 11.33 -56.04
N PRO A 54 -20.77 12.46 -56.40
CA PRO A 54 -19.77 13.30 -55.70
C PRO A 54 -20.07 14.83 -55.81
N SER A 55 -19.25 15.68 -55.17
CA SER A 55 -18.79 17.02 -55.62
C SER A 55 -18.07 17.75 -54.46
N ALA A 56 -17.14 18.69 -54.60
CA ALA A 56 -16.24 19.19 -55.65
C ALA A 56 -15.58 20.48 -55.08
N LEU A 57 -14.41 20.88 -55.61
CA LEU A 57 -13.66 22.14 -55.30
C LEU A 57 -12.99 22.14 -53.90
N VAL A 58 -11.85 22.82 -53.61
CA VAL A 58 -10.78 23.45 -54.44
C VAL A 58 -9.47 23.57 -53.62
N ALA A 59 -8.30 23.70 -54.27
CA ALA A 59 -6.99 24.02 -53.63
C ALA A 59 -6.54 25.46 -53.97
N PRO A 60 -5.47 26.02 -53.34
CA PRO A 60 -4.16 25.89 -54.01
C PRO A 60 -2.90 25.88 -53.11
N THR A 61 -1.84 25.25 -53.62
CA THR A 61 -0.42 25.41 -53.22
C THR A 61 0.21 26.64 -53.94
N PRO A 62 1.42 27.11 -53.59
CA PRO A 62 2.61 26.62 -54.32
C PRO A 62 3.98 26.63 -53.58
N GLY A 63 4.91 25.81 -54.10
CA GLY A 63 6.37 26.07 -54.11
C GLY A 63 7.21 25.29 -53.08
N GLU A 64 8.37 24.70 -53.38
CA GLU A 64 9.16 24.61 -54.63
C GLU A 64 9.83 23.22 -54.81
N SER A 65 10.56 23.04 -55.92
CA SER A 65 11.11 21.77 -56.44
C SER A 65 12.65 21.74 -56.46
N SER A 66 13.27 20.56 -56.32
CA SER A 66 14.48 20.22 -57.10
C SER A 66 14.89 18.72 -57.08
N THR A 67 14.63 18.03 -58.21
CA THR A 67 15.55 17.14 -58.98
C THR A 67 16.34 15.95 -58.38
N THR A 68 16.05 14.75 -58.91
CA THR A 68 16.83 13.48 -59.09
C THR A 68 17.92 13.58 -60.21
N PRO A 69 18.64 12.53 -60.74
CA PRO A 69 18.67 11.05 -60.52
C PRO A 69 20.09 10.35 -60.52
N GLU A 70 20.10 9.00 -60.65
CA GLU A 70 21.20 8.05 -61.05
C GLU A 70 22.25 7.62 -59.97
N GLY A 71 22.73 6.36 -59.91
CA GLY A 71 22.37 5.13 -60.63
C GLY A 71 23.15 3.85 -60.21
N SER A 72 22.45 2.72 -60.12
CA SER A 72 22.87 1.29 -60.21
C SER A 72 24.20 0.75 -59.61
N LYS A 73 24.10 -0.29 -58.75
CA LYS A 73 24.72 -1.61 -59.02
C LYS A 73 24.27 -2.80 -58.13
N GLU A 74 23.97 -3.90 -58.82
CA GLU A 74 24.05 -5.34 -58.46
C GLU A 74 23.30 -5.96 -57.26
N VAL A 75 23.00 -7.25 -57.45
CA VAL A 75 22.10 -8.08 -56.63
C VAL A 75 22.87 -9.30 -56.11
N THR A 76 22.77 -9.58 -54.81
CA THR A 76 22.92 -10.94 -54.26
C THR A 76 21.97 -11.10 -53.07
N ALA A 77 21.40 -12.30 -52.92
CA ALA A 77 20.30 -12.54 -51.98
C ALA A 77 20.78 -12.60 -50.52
N ALA A 78 20.06 -11.92 -49.63
CA ALA A 78 20.09 -12.17 -48.20
C ALA A 78 18.65 -12.39 -47.71
N THR A 79 18.48 -13.38 -46.83
CA THR A 79 17.20 -13.81 -46.26
C THR A 79 16.52 -12.73 -45.42
N ASN A 80 15.19 -12.77 -45.34
CA ASN A 80 14.41 -11.98 -44.39
C ASN A 80 14.87 -12.25 -42.95
N GLU A 81 15.75 -11.40 -42.41
CA GLU A 81 15.96 -11.34 -40.97
C GLU A 81 14.75 -10.65 -40.33
N ALA A 82 14.03 -11.41 -39.50
CA ALA A 82 12.97 -10.86 -38.69
C ALA A 82 13.52 -9.74 -37.80
N ILE A 83 12.77 -8.66 -37.64
CA ILE A 83 13.10 -7.59 -36.69
C ILE A 83 13.11 -8.19 -35.29
N VAL A 84 14.31 -8.46 -34.78
CA VAL A 84 14.53 -8.99 -33.43
C VAL A 84 14.17 -7.89 -32.44
N ALA A 85 13.04 -8.06 -31.76
CA ALA A 85 12.74 -7.28 -30.58
C ALA A 85 13.87 -7.48 -29.54
N PRO A 86 14.43 -6.41 -28.94
CA PRO A 86 15.53 -6.54 -28.00
C PRO A 86 15.12 -7.43 -26.81
N SER A 87 15.96 -8.44 -26.55
CA SER A 87 15.66 -9.50 -25.61
C SER A 87 15.61 -9.00 -24.16
N SER A 88 14.65 -9.54 -23.41
CA SER A 88 14.42 -9.29 -21.99
C SER A 88 15.71 -9.42 -21.18
N HIS A 89 16.24 -8.30 -20.70
CA HIS A 89 17.29 -8.31 -19.70
C HIS A 89 16.69 -8.75 -18.36
N ASN A 90 17.12 -9.91 -17.86
CA ASN A 90 16.75 -10.38 -16.54
C ASN A 90 17.16 -9.34 -15.48
N PRO A 91 16.31 -9.01 -14.50
CA PRO A 91 16.73 -8.20 -13.36
C PRO A 91 17.80 -8.98 -12.57
N VAL A 92 18.99 -8.41 -12.46
CA VAL A 92 20.08 -8.94 -11.63
C VAL A 92 19.72 -8.70 -10.16
N GLY A 93 18.97 -9.64 -9.58
CA GLY A 93 18.64 -9.70 -8.16
C GLY A 93 19.08 -11.03 -7.55
N PRO A 94 19.25 -11.11 -6.22
CA PRO A 94 19.73 -12.31 -5.56
C PRO A 94 18.76 -13.50 -5.78
N GLN A 95 19.29 -14.59 -6.33
CA GLN A 95 18.57 -15.85 -6.51
C GLN A 95 18.38 -16.52 -5.13
N VAL A 96 17.14 -16.60 -4.66
CA VAL A 96 16.83 -17.24 -3.37
C VAL A 96 16.71 -18.75 -3.55
N ASN A 97 17.57 -19.50 -2.85
CA ASN A 97 17.69 -20.94 -2.98
C ASN A 97 16.60 -21.68 -2.18
N ALA A 98 15.95 -22.67 -2.79
CA ALA A 98 14.68 -23.25 -2.31
C ALA A 98 14.77 -24.09 -1.02
N ASP A 99 15.98 -24.52 -0.62
CA ASP A 99 16.21 -25.31 0.60
C ASP A 99 16.05 -24.53 1.92
N THR A 100 15.90 -23.20 1.87
CA THR A 100 15.68 -22.36 3.07
C THR A 100 14.30 -22.56 3.74
N SER A 101 13.40 -23.33 3.13
CA SER A 101 12.01 -23.48 3.59
C SER A 101 11.81 -24.17 4.96
N LYS A 102 12.75 -24.99 5.43
CA LYS A 102 12.67 -25.64 6.75
C LYS A 102 13.12 -24.74 7.92
N ASP A 103 14.05 -23.82 7.66
CA ASP A 103 14.44 -22.80 8.63
C ASP A 103 13.34 -21.75 8.83
N GLU A 104 12.60 -21.41 7.77
CA GLU A 104 11.42 -20.53 7.82
C GLU A 104 10.31 -21.09 8.72
N GLU A 105 10.04 -22.40 8.65
CA GLU A 105 9.03 -23.07 9.48
C GLU A 105 9.46 -23.14 10.96
N THR A 106 10.76 -23.33 11.22
CA THR A 106 11.32 -23.32 12.58
C THR A 106 11.35 -21.90 13.18
N LYS A 107 11.64 -20.87 12.36
CA LYS A 107 11.55 -19.45 12.76
C LYS A 107 10.10 -19.04 13.04
N ALA A 108 9.13 -19.48 12.23
CA ALA A 108 7.71 -19.22 12.49
C ALA A 108 7.24 -19.77 13.85
N ASN A 109 7.79 -20.89 14.30
CA ASN A 109 7.49 -21.49 15.61
C ASN A 109 8.21 -20.80 16.80
N LEU A 110 9.25 -19.99 16.55
CA LEU A 110 9.92 -19.22 17.60
C LEU A 110 9.25 -17.86 17.86
N TYR A 111 8.56 -17.28 16.87
CA TYR A 111 7.82 -16.02 17.02
C TYR A 111 6.44 -16.17 17.70
N THR A 112 6.00 -17.39 17.98
CA THR A 112 4.66 -17.68 18.53
C THR A 112 4.51 -17.38 20.04
N ALA A 113 5.60 -17.08 20.74
CA ALA A 113 5.62 -17.08 22.21
C ALA A 113 5.14 -15.79 22.90
N ASN A 114 5.15 -14.62 22.25
CA ASN A 114 4.92 -13.32 22.94
C ASN A 114 4.17 -12.24 22.11
N ASN A 115 3.53 -12.59 20.99
CA ASN A 115 2.75 -11.63 20.21
C ASN A 115 1.24 -11.70 20.50
N THR A 116 0.67 -10.57 20.89
CA THR A 116 -0.74 -10.29 21.24
C THR A 116 -1.72 -10.38 20.05
N TRP A 117 -1.35 -11.11 19.00
CA TRP A 117 -2.17 -11.31 17.80
C TRP A 117 -3.22 -12.42 17.92
N ASN A 118 -3.10 -13.29 18.93
CA ASN A 118 -4.10 -14.32 19.22
C ASN A 118 -5.31 -13.78 20.01
N ASP A 119 -5.21 -12.60 20.63
CA ASP A 119 -6.24 -12.04 21.51
C ASP A 119 -7.34 -11.31 20.71
N TYR A 120 -7.92 -11.98 19.72
CA TYR A 120 -9.03 -11.40 18.96
C TYR A 120 -10.30 -11.31 19.81
N ASN A 121 -10.79 -10.09 20.00
CA ASN A 121 -12.08 -9.83 20.63
C ASN A 121 -12.87 -8.83 19.77
N LYS A 122 -13.94 -9.33 19.14
CA LYS A 122 -14.90 -8.61 18.29
C LYS A 122 -15.51 -7.32 18.86
N ASP A 123 -15.46 -7.16 20.18
CA ASP A 123 -16.05 -6.04 20.92
C ASP A 123 -15.01 -4.97 21.31
N THR A 124 -13.71 -5.29 21.26
CA THR A 124 -12.59 -4.37 21.54
C THR A 124 -11.62 -4.18 20.37
N GLU A 125 -11.78 -4.94 19.28
CA GLU A 125 -11.02 -4.74 18.05
C GLU A 125 -11.16 -3.29 17.55
N PHE A 126 -10.05 -2.71 17.09
CA PHE A 126 -9.94 -1.30 16.67
C PHE A 126 -10.17 -0.24 17.77
N GLN A 127 -10.36 -0.65 19.05
CA GLN A 127 -10.38 0.27 20.19
C GLN A 127 -9.09 0.25 21.01
N THR A 128 -8.41 -0.89 21.03
CA THR A 128 -7.14 -1.07 21.76
C THR A 128 -5.97 -0.69 20.83
N PRO A 129 -5.14 0.30 21.21
CA PRO A 129 -3.89 0.58 20.52
C PRO A 129 -3.03 -0.67 20.37
N GLN A 130 -2.43 -0.84 19.20
CA GLN A 130 -1.36 -1.81 19.02
C GLN A 130 -0.04 -1.22 19.55
N PRO A 131 0.90 -2.07 20.01
CA PRO A 131 2.16 -1.59 20.57
C PRO A 131 3.02 -0.88 19.52
N VAL A 132 3.82 0.06 20.00
CA VAL A 132 4.88 0.70 19.22
C VAL A 132 6.22 0.15 19.69
N THR A 133 7.05 -0.36 18.78
CA THR A 133 8.44 -0.75 19.07
C THR A 133 9.38 0.31 18.53
N ILE A 134 10.24 0.84 19.39
CA ILE A 134 11.33 1.72 19.00
C ILE A 134 12.59 0.86 18.98
N HIS A 135 13.16 0.64 17.80
CA HIS A 135 14.46 0.03 17.59
C HIS A 135 15.52 1.13 17.46
N TYR A 136 16.61 0.99 18.20
CA TYR A 136 17.71 1.94 18.23
C TYR A 136 19.03 1.20 18.02
N THR A 137 19.83 1.67 17.06
CA THR A 137 21.19 1.19 16.79
C THR A 137 22.18 2.23 17.28
N GLY A 138 23.11 1.86 18.16
CA GLY A 138 24.06 2.79 18.79
C GLY A 138 25.40 2.13 19.13
N ASP A 139 26.01 2.56 20.23
CA ASP A 139 27.19 1.93 20.85
C ASP A 139 26.81 0.65 21.63
N SER A 140 27.50 -0.46 21.37
CA SER A 140 27.25 -1.78 21.98
C SER A 140 27.62 -1.85 23.46
N ASN A 141 28.51 -0.98 23.96
CA ASN A 141 28.97 -0.98 25.34
C ASN A 141 28.15 -0.06 26.26
N ALA A 142 27.12 0.59 25.72
CA ALA A 142 26.28 1.54 26.42
C ALA A 142 24.90 0.98 26.78
N SER A 143 24.20 1.69 27.66
CA SER A 143 22.77 1.53 27.89
C SER A 143 22.00 2.70 27.28
N TYR A 144 20.75 2.47 26.89
CA TYR A 144 19.86 3.49 26.36
C TYR A 144 18.53 3.45 27.08
N ALA A 145 17.94 4.62 27.31
CA ALA A 145 16.58 4.78 27.82
C ALA A 145 15.83 5.78 26.94
N ALA A 146 14.50 5.63 26.86
CA ALA A 146 13.63 6.66 26.32
C ALA A 146 12.94 7.40 27.46
N TRP A 147 12.92 8.73 27.38
CA TRP A 147 11.93 9.51 28.10
C TRP A 147 10.66 9.54 27.25
N VAL A 148 9.53 9.06 27.77
CA VAL A 148 8.27 8.88 27.04
C VAL A 148 7.16 9.67 27.73
N TRP A 149 6.37 10.42 26.96
CA TRP A 149 5.23 11.19 27.48
C TRP A 149 4.09 11.29 26.47
N GLY A 150 2.87 11.52 26.96
CA GLY A 150 1.65 11.55 26.14
C GLY A 150 1.12 10.17 25.72
N ASP A 151 1.77 9.08 26.14
CA ASP A 151 1.34 7.70 25.82
C ASP A 151 0.24 7.18 26.77
N ASN A 152 0.04 7.82 27.92
CA ASN A 152 -1.02 7.54 28.88
C ASN A 152 -1.36 8.79 29.71
N GLU A 153 -2.53 8.82 30.36
CA GLU A 153 -3.00 10.02 31.07
C GLU A 153 -2.09 10.40 32.26
N ALA A 154 -1.49 9.41 32.94
CA ALA A 154 -0.59 9.65 34.06
C ALA A 154 0.74 10.32 33.66
N ASN A 155 1.19 10.11 32.42
CA ASN A 155 2.46 10.63 31.89
C ASN A 155 2.25 11.65 30.76
N LYS A 156 1.08 12.30 30.72
CA LYS A 156 0.66 13.23 29.67
C LYS A 156 1.60 14.42 29.49
N SER A 157 2.06 14.99 30.60
CA SER A 157 2.97 16.15 30.64
C SER A 157 4.29 15.88 31.38
N GLU A 158 4.29 15.00 32.37
CA GLU A 158 5.44 14.83 33.28
C GLU A 158 6.40 13.70 32.89
N GLY A 159 6.02 12.82 31.96
CA GLY A 159 6.87 11.80 31.34
C GLY A 159 7.49 10.76 32.28
N ARG A 160 8.13 9.75 31.69
CA ARG A 160 8.91 8.73 32.43
C ARG A 160 10.04 8.12 31.60
N TRP A 161 11.04 7.62 32.30
CA TRP A 161 12.09 6.77 31.75
C TRP A 161 11.63 5.32 31.58
N GLU A 162 11.76 4.82 30.35
CA GLU A 162 11.68 3.39 30.04
C GLU A 162 13.00 2.89 29.45
N GLN A 163 13.41 1.70 29.91
CA GLN A 163 14.70 1.09 29.59
C GLN A 163 14.61 0.35 28.25
N PHE A 164 15.55 0.63 27.33
CA PHE A 164 15.69 -0.25 26.17
C PHE A 164 16.26 -1.61 26.61
N THR A 165 15.71 -2.68 26.03
CA THR A 165 16.27 -4.02 26.10
C THR A 165 17.30 -4.18 24.98
N LYS A 166 18.49 -4.69 25.29
CA LYS A 166 19.51 -4.98 24.28
C LYS A 166 19.11 -6.24 23.51
N GLU A 167 19.09 -6.17 22.18
CA GLU A 167 18.86 -7.34 21.33
C GLU A 167 20.09 -8.26 21.37
N GLN A 168 19.94 -9.54 20.99
CA GLN A 168 21.00 -10.55 21.09
C GLN A 168 22.32 -10.06 20.44
N GLU A 169 23.45 -10.33 21.12
CA GLU A 169 24.82 -9.85 20.84
C GLU A 169 25.00 -8.83 19.69
N GLY A 170 25.09 -7.56 20.06
CA GLY A 170 25.39 -6.50 19.10
C GLY A 170 25.23 -5.12 19.68
N ASN A 171 24.79 -4.20 18.82
CA ASN A 171 24.62 -2.78 19.10
C ASN A 171 23.19 -2.27 18.86
N LYS A 172 22.23 -3.22 18.84
CA LYS A 172 20.80 -2.98 18.64
C LYS A 172 20.05 -3.09 19.97
N PHE A 173 19.04 -2.25 20.09
CA PHE A 173 18.25 -2.08 21.30
C PHE A 173 16.79 -1.89 20.91
N SER A 174 15.85 -2.49 21.64
CA SER A 174 14.41 -2.28 21.43
C SER A 174 13.68 -1.87 22.70
N LEU A 175 12.68 -1.01 22.54
CA LEU A 175 11.74 -0.59 23.57
C LEU A 175 10.33 -0.70 23.04
N LYS A 176 9.48 -1.46 23.72
CA LYS A 176 8.06 -1.65 23.37
C LYS A 176 7.19 -0.80 24.30
N ILE A 177 6.44 0.14 23.73
CA ILE A 177 5.47 0.99 24.43
C ILE A 177 4.06 0.57 24.06
N GLN A 178 3.20 0.43 25.07
CA GLN A 178 1.77 0.19 24.92
C GLN A 178 1.02 1.43 25.40
N ALA A 179 0.39 2.16 24.48
CA ALA A 179 -0.33 3.38 24.80
C ALA A 179 -1.75 3.12 25.31
N ASP A 180 -2.30 4.09 26.04
CA ASP A 180 -3.69 4.14 26.50
C ASP A 180 -4.68 4.27 25.33
N LYS A 181 -5.92 3.83 25.57
CA LYS A 181 -7.03 4.03 24.62
C LYS A 181 -7.17 5.51 24.23
N SER A 182 -7.54 5.76 22.99
CA SER A 182 -7.65 7.09 22.33
C SER A 182 -6.33 7.84 22.06
N VAL A 183 -5.17 7.36 22.53
CA VAL A 183 -3.88 7.93 22.13
C VAL A 183 -3.61 7.60 20.66
N THR A 184 -3.44 8.64 19.83
CA THR A 184 -3.12 8.53 18.39
C THR A 184 -1.64 8.80 18.09
N SER A 185 -0.93 9.42 19.02
CA SER A 185 0.53 9.57 19.01
C SER A 185 1.06 9.90 20.39
N PHE A 186 2.32 9.56 20.67
CA PHE A 186 3.05 9.97 21.86
C PHE A 186 4.42 10.56 21.49
N LYS A 187 5.08 11.22 22.44
CA LYS A 187 6.40 11.83 22.25
C LYS A 187 7.47 11.07 23.02
N TYR A 188 8.70 11.06 22.50
CA TYR A 188 9.84 10.44 23.19
C TYR A 188 11.19 11.07 22.86
N ILE A 189 12.17 10.89 23.75
CA ILE A 189 13.58 11.28 23.57
C ILE A 189 14.45 10.07 23.92
N VAL A 190 15.34 9.64 23.03
CA VAL A 190 16.36 8.64 23.36
C VAL A 190 17.56 9.30 24.01
N ALA A 191 18.08 8.73 25.09
CA ALA A 191 19.29 9.18 25.76
C ALA A 191 20.20 8.01 26.18
N LYS A 192 21.51 8.26 26.26
CA LYS A 192 22.57 7.30 26.54
C LYS A 192 22.98 7.32 28.01
N ASN A 193 23.23 6.14 28.59
CA ASN A 193 23.75 5.91 29.94
C ASN A 193 22.94 6.60 31.07
N VAL A 194 21.62 6.63 30.91
CA VAL A 194 20.69 7.26 31.87
C VAL A 194 20.54 6.41 33.13
N ASN A 195 20.59 7.06 34.30
CA ASN A 195 20.20 6.42 35.56
C ASN A 195 18.69 6.53 35.78
N ILE A 196 17.96 5.45 35.47
CA ILE A 196 16.49 5.39 35.54
C ILE A 196 15.92 5.15 36.96
N THR A 197 16.73 5.20 38.02
CA THR A 197 16.26 5.00 39.41
C THR A 197 15.19 6.01 39.82
N GLN A 198 15.29 7.25 39.31
CA GLN A 198 14.23 8.26 39.40
C GLN A 198 13.49 8.32 38.07
N LYS A 199 12.54 7.38 37.86
CA LYS A 199 11.83 7.24 36.58
C LYS A 199 11.15 8.52 36.08
N ASN A 200 10.73 9.42 36.96
CA ASN A 200 9.94 10.61 36.59
C ASN A 200 10.77 11.91 36.67
N VAL A 201 12.10 11.84 36.52
CA VAL A 201 12.97 13.03 36.50
C VAL A 201 13.86 13.00 35.26
N PHE A 202 13.64 13.92 34.33
CA PHE A 202 14.42 13.98 33.08
C PHE A 202 15.89 14.32 33.32
N GLY A 203 16.17 15.38 34.09
CA GLY A 203 17.54 15.78 34.45
C GLY A 203 18.40 16.22 33.27
N ASN A 204 19.73 16.20 33.44
CA ASN A 204 20.70 16.44 32.37
C ASN A 204 21.22 15.09 31.87
N GLN A 205 21.07 14.80 30.57
CA GLN A 205 21.37 13.50 29.95
C GLN A 205 22.06 13.67 28.60
N ASP A 206 22.84 12.66 28.18
CA ASP A 206 23.37 12.55 26.82
C ASP A 206 22.25 12.18 25.83
N LYS A 207 21.46 13.18 25.41
CA LYS A 207 20.37 13.04 24.43
C LYS A 207 20.93 12.61 23.07
N LYS A 208 20.31 11.59 22.46
CA LYS A 208 20.60 11.12 21.10
C LYS A 208 19.54 11.53 20.08
N THR A 209 18.38 11.97 20.53
CA THR A 209 17.35 12.62 19.71
C THR A 209 16.88 13.94 20.36
N GLY A 210 16.22 14.79 19.58
CA GLY A 210 15.24 15.73 20.10
C GLY A 210 13.91 15.04 20.41
N ASP A 211 12.84 15.83 20.39
CA ASP A 211 11.47 15.42 20.75
C ASP A 211 10.83 14.67 19.56
N MET A 212 11.07 13.37 19.49
CA MET A 212 10.50 12.49 18.46
C MET A 212 9.00 12.26 18.70
N THR A 213 8.27 11.91 17.64
CA THR A 213 6.84 11.58 17.71
C THR A 213 6.59 10.17 17.17
N ALA A 214 5.90 9.35 17.96
CA ALA A 214 5.49 8.02 17.57
C ALA A 214 3.98 8.01 17.31
N PRO A 215 3.48 7.77 16.08
CA PRO A 215 2.07 7.52 15.86
C PRO A 215 1.67 6.16 16.43
N VAL A 216 0.41 6.08 16.86
CA VAL A 216 -0.19 4.91 17.45
C VAL A 216 -1.35 4.45 16.55
N SER A 217 -1.33 3.17 16.19
CA SER A 217 -2.34 2.55 15.32
C SER A 217 -3.14 1.53 16.11
N VAL A 218 -4.46 1.50 15.93
CA VAL A 218 -5.35 0.45 16.46
C VAL A 218 -5.42 -0.77 15.53
N TYR A 219 -4.81 -0.71 14.35
CA TYR A 219 -4.89 -1.73 13.29
C TYR A 219 -3.67 -2.64 13.26
N THR A 220 -2.48 -2.08 13.48
CA THR A 220 -1.19 -2.75 13.33
C THR A 220 -0.18 -2.25 14.36
N PRO A 221 0.70 -3.10 14.91
CA PRO A 221 1.90 -2.63 15.58
C PRO A 221 2.71 -1.70 14.67
N THR A 222 3.40 -0.74 15.27
CA THR A 222 4.23 0.24 14.54
C THR A 222 5.67 0.08 14.98
N ASP A 223 6.57 -0.19 14.05
CA ASP A 223 8.00 -0.26 14.34
C ASP A 223 8.70 0.99 13.82
N ILE A 224 9.45 1.65 14.70
CA ILE A 224 10.23 2.84 14.43
C ILE A 224 11.69 2.47 14.58
N TYR A 225 12.51 2.79 13.59
CA TYR A 225 13.94 2.47 13.61
C TYR A 225 14.80 3.73 13.59
N HIS A 226 15.83 3.73 14.43
CA HIS A 226 16.84 4.78 14.56
C HIS A 226 18.25 4.20 14.44
N ASN A 227 19.18 4.99 13.91
CA ASN A 227 20.61 4.72 14.01
C ASN A 227 21.36 6.00 14.43
N GLU A 228 22.23 5.87 15.44
CA GLU A 228 23.03 6.97 16.00
C GLU A 228 24.05 7.51 14.99
N ASN A 229 24.61 6.64 14.14
CA ASN A 229 25.80 6.94 13.35
C ASN A 229 25.51 7.73 12.06
N ASP A 230 24.37 7.47 11.42
CA ASP A 230 23.94 8.13 10.17
C ASP A 230 22.70 9.03 10.37
N GLY A 231 22.14 9.06 11.59
CA GLY A 231 20.93 9.82 11.92
C GLY A 231 19.64 9.27 11.29
N TRP A 232 19.69 8.07 10.69
CA TRP A 232 18.57 7.50 9.94
C TRP A 232 17.33 7.28 10.81
N TYR A 233 16.18 7.59 10.23
CA TYR A 233 14.86 7.38 10.80
C TYR A 233 13.94 6.72 9.75
N SER A 234 13.22 5.68 10.16
CA SER A 234 12.13 5.11 9.36
C SER A 234 11.04 4.54 10.26
N GLN A 235 9.82 4.57 9.76
CA GLN A 235 8.65 4.01 10.43
C GLN A 235 7.95 3.02 9.51
N PHE A 236 7.55 1.89 10.06
CA PHE A 236 6.80 0.85 9.36
C PHE A 236 5.51 0.54 10.14
N ALA A 237 4.37 0.69 9.48
CA ALA A 237 3.14 0.05 9.92
C ALA A 237 3.13 -1.38 9.39
N ASN A 238 2.85 -2.37 10.24
CA ASN A 238 3.05 -3.80 9.93
C ASN A 238 2.02 -4.42 8.95
N VAL A 239 1.51 -3.66 7.98
CA VAL A 239 0.52 -4.11 6.97
C VAL A 239 1.06 -5.08 5.93
N GLN A 240 2.39 -5.24 5.84
CA GLN A 240 3.05 -6.18 4.93
C GLN A 240 3.50 -7.48 5.63
N THR A 241 3.08 -7.69 6.88
CA THR A 241 3.46 -8.87 7.67
C THR A 241 2.53 -10.04 7.39
N LYS A 242 3.07 -11.26 7.51
CA LYS A 242 2.29 -12.50 7.42
C LYS A 242 1.18 -12.55 8.47
N GLU A 243 1.44 -11.95 9.63
CA GLU A 243 0.52 -11.82 10.76
C GLU A 243 -0.69 -10.97 10.33
N PHE A 244 -0.46 -9.83 9.67
CA PHE A 244 -1.51 -8.98 9.11
C PHE A 244 -2.40 -9.73 8.12
N ASP A 245 -1.80 -10.42 7.16
CA ASP A 245 -2.53 -11.26 6.21
C ASP A 245 -3.36 -12.34 6.93
N GLN A 246 -2.80 -12.96 7.97
CA GLN A 246 -3.49 -13.99 8.79
C GLN A 246 -4.66 -13.48 9.62
N ARG A 247 -4.76 -12.17 9.92
CA ARG A 247 -5.88 -11.60 10.70
C ARG A 247 -6.93 -10.98 9.80
N TYR A 248 -6.49 -10.22 8.80
CA TYR A 248 -7.38 -9.37 8.02
C TYR A 248 -7.64 -9.90 6.61
N GLY A 249 -6.85 -10.86 6.11
CA GLY A 249 -6.99 -11.40 4.77
C GLY A 249 -8.39 -11.94 4.50
N TYR A 250 -8.97 -11.53 3.38
CA TYR A 250 -10.26 -12.02 2.89
C TYR A 250 -10.04 -12.90 1.66
N THR A 251 -10.75 -14.02 1.58
CA THR A 251 -10.78 -14.85 0.38
C THR A 251 -12.17 -14.82 -0.20
N ASP A 252 -12.36 -13.99 -1.22
CA ASP A 252 -13.65 -13.75 -1.87
C ASP A 252 -13.95 -14.83 -2.94
N LYS A 253 -12.90 -15.23 -3.68
CA LYS A 253 -12.93 -16.18 -4.80
C LYS A 253 -11.87 -17.28 -4.65
N GLN A 254 -12.17 -18.46 -5.17
CA GLN A 254 -11.22 -19.56 -5.38
C GLN A 254 -11.38 -20.13 -6.79
N VAL A 255 -10.33 -20.76 -7.31
CA VAL A 255 -10.35 -21.45 -8.60
C VAL A 255 -10.35 -22.95 -8.36
N ASP A 256 -11.32 -23.67 -8.93
CA ASP A 256 -11.42 -25.13 -8.82
C ASP A 256 -10.38 -25.85 -9.70
N GLU A 257 -10.32 -27.19 -9.60
CA GLU A 257 -9.39 -28.01 -10.39
C GLU A 257 -9.62 -27.93 -11.92
N LYS A 258 -10.75 -27.38 -12.37
CA LYS A 258 -11.14 -27.20 -13.78
C LYS A 258 -10.92 -25.77 -14.26
N GLY A 259 -10.42 -24.86 -13.42
CA GLY A 259 -10.22 -23.45 -13.74
C GLY A 259 -11.45 -22.57 -13.55
N GLN A 260 -12.53 -23.07 -12.92
CA GLN A 260 -13.75 -22.32 -12.68
C GLN A 260 -13.63 -21.47 -11.41
N VAL A 261 -14.00 -20.20 -11.49
CA VAL A 261 -14.01 -19.28 -10.35
C VAL A 261 -15.28 -19.51 -9.53
N MET A 262 -15.11 -19.88 -8.27
CA MET A 262 -16.17 -19.99 -7.27
C MET A 262 -16.08 -18.82 -6.29
N ILE A 263 -17.21 -18.16 -6.02
CA ILE A 263 -17.31 -17.20 -4.91
C ILE A 263 -17.41 -18.02 -3.61
N VAL A 264 -16.47 -17.79 -2.69
CA VAL A 264 -16.36 -18.53 -1.43
C VAL A 264 -16.43 -17.63 -0.19
N GLY A 265 -16.18 -16.34 -0.34
CA GLY A 265 -16.20 -15.39 0.77
C GLY A 265 -17.59 -15.28 1.41
N GLN A 266 -17.64 -15.24 2.74
CA GLN A 266 -18.88 -15.23 3.54
C GLN A 266 -19.84 -14.08 3.15
N ASN A 267 -19.30 -12.95 2.71
CA ASN A 267 -20.06 -11.77 2.29
C ASN A 267 -20.14 -11.62 0.76
N GLY A 268 -19.72 -12.63 0.00
CA GLY A 268 -19.64 -12.60 -1.46
C GLY A 268 -18.31 -12.09 -2.00
N GLN A 269 -18.26 -11.81 -3.31
CA GLN A 269 -17.06 -11.30 -3.97
C GLN A 269 -16.69 -9.88 -3.52
N LEU A 270 -15.44 -9.47 -3.73
CA LEU A 270 -15.08 -8.05 -3.72
C LEU A 270 -15.68 -7.31 -4.92
N GLY A 271 -15.85 -6.00 -4.77
CA GLY A 271 -16.49 -5.09 -5.70
C GLY A 271 -18.01 -5.04 -5.54
N ALA A 272 -18.72 -4.57 -6.58
CA ALA A 272 -20.18 -4.67 -6.65
C ALA A 272 -20.64 -6.07 -7.09
N SER A 273 -21.79 -6.49 -6.55
CA SER A 273 -22.49 -7.73 -6.93
C SER A 273 -24.00 -7.55 -6.79
N PHE A 274 -24.78 -8.29 -7.57
CA PHE A 274 -26.25 -8.26 -7.52
C PHE A 274 -26.81 -9.59 -7.01
N ASP A 275 -27.87 -9.53 -6.20
CA ASP A 275 -28.67 -10.72 -5.86
C ASP A 275 -29.79 -10.98 -6.89
N ASP A 276 -30.47 -12.13 -6.80
CA ASP A 276 -31.58 -12.51 -7.68
C ASP A 276 -32.78 -11.53 -7.65
N LYS A 277 -32.79 -10.58 -6.70
CA LYS A 277 -33.83 -9.56 -6.54
C LYS A 277 -33.37 -8.18 -7.05
N GLY A 278 -32.15 -8.08 -7.58
CA GLY A 278 -31.56 -6.85 -8.09
C GLY A 278 -31.02 -5.91 -7.00
N ASN A 279 -30.80 -6.37 -5.77
CA ASN A 279 -30.14 -5.58 -4.74
C ASN A 279 -28.63 -5.58 -4.97
N ALA A 280 -27.98 -4.42 -4.84
CA ALA A 280 -26.53 -4.30 -4.97
C ALA A 280 -25.85 -4.52 -3.62
N THR A 281 -24.85 -5.40 -3.56
CA THR A 281 -23.91 -5.50 -2.44
C THR A 281 -22.55 -4.97 -2.87
N PHE A 282 -22.06 -3.96 -2.16
CA PHE A 282 -20.75 -3.35 -2.36
C PHE A 282 -19.79 -3.84 -1.28
N ASN A 283 -18.67 -4.42 -1.69
CA ASN A 283 -17.68 -5.04 -0.81
C ASN A 283 -16.28 -4.52 -1.12
N VAL A 284 -15.62 -3.89 -0.13
CA VAL A 284 -14.23 -3.43 -0.27
C VAL A 284 -13.37 -3.86 0.91
N TRP A 285 -12.20 -4.40 0.61
CA TRP A 285 -11.21 -4.77 1.62
C TRP A 285 -10.37 -3.55 1.99
N ALA A 286 -10.60 -3.00 3.19
CA ALA A 286 -9.94 -1.78 3.67
C ALA A 286 -9.67 -1.90 5.19
N PRO A 287 -8.81 -2.86 5.61
CA PRO A 287 -8.62 -3.21 7.02
C PRO A 287 -8.12 -2.07 7.90
N THR A 288 -7.38 -1.11 7.36
CA THR A 288 -6.81 0.04 8.08
C THR A 288 -7.67 1.31 8.03
N ALA A 289 -8.85 1.28 7.39
CA ALA A 289 -9.72 2.45 7.32
C ALA A 289 -10.43 2.74 8.66
N ASN A 290 -10.56 4.01 9.01
CA ASN A 290 -11.42 4.50 10.08
C ASN A 290 -12.90 4.45 9.66
N ALA A 291 -13.18 4.80 8.40
CA ALA A 291 -14.51 4.82 7.82
C ALA A 291 -14.46 4.57 6.31
N VAL A 292 -15.53 3.98 5.76
CA VAL A 292 -15.71 3.74 4.33
C VAL A 292 -17.14 4.08 3.94
N SER A 293 -17.31 4.73 2.79
CA SER A 293 -18.60 4.95 2.15
C SER A 293 -18.51 4.62 0.65
N VAL A 294 -19.63 4.22 0.05
CA VAL A 294 -19.78 4.17 -1.41
C VAL A 294 -20.53 5.42 -1.86
N ASN A 295 -20.00 6.11 -2.87
CA ASN A 295 -20.73 7.14 -3.61
C ASN A 295 -21.34 6.48 -4.83
N ILE A 296 -22.64 6.68 -5.05
CA ILE A 296 -23.38 6.19 -6.21
C ILE A 296 -23.80 7.41 -7.02
N TYR A 297 -23.56 7.37 -8.33
CA TYR A 297 -23.82 8.46 -9.27
C TYR A 297 -25.07 8.18 -10.10
N GLN A 298 -25.69 9.22 -10.68
CA GLN A 298 -26.94 9.11 -11.42
C GLN A 298 -26.81 8.43 -12.79
N SER A 299 -25.61 8.35 -13.35
CA SER A 299 -25.28 7.71 -14.62
C SER A 299 -23.81 7.25 -14.63
N THR A 300 -23.33 6.74 -15.78
CA THR A 300 -21.90 6.46 -16.05
C THR A 300 -21.17 7.63 -16.73
N ASP A 301 -21.79 8.81 -16.84
CA ASP A 301 -21.15 9.98 -17.47
C ASP A 301 -20.01 10.52 -16.60
N GLU A 302 -18.96 11.06 -17.23
CA GLU A 302 -17.76 11.57 -16.53
C GLU A 302 -18.08 12.61 -15.44
N ASN A 303 -19.16 13.39 -15.65
CA ASN A 303 -19.62 14.43 -14.73
C ASN A 303 -21.02 14.11 -14.15
N ALA A 304 -21.36 12.83 -14.04
CA ALA A 304 -22.63 12.37 -13.48
C ALA A 304 -22.86 12.94 -12.06
N PRO A 305 -24.02 13.53 -11.76
CA PRO A 305 -24.29 14.03 -10.41
C PRO A 305 -24.30 12.89 -9.38
N LEU A 306 -23.82 13.17 -8.17
CA LEU A 306 -23.93 12.26 -7.04
C LEU A 306 -25.42 11.99 -6.73
N LEU A 307 -25.82 10.72 -6.78
CA LEU A 307 -27.16 10.28 -6.38
C LEU A 307 -27.23 10.10 -4.86
N LYS A 308 -26.26 9.39 -4.28
CA LYS A 308 -26.26 9.06 -2.84
C LYS A 308 -24.86 8.66 -2.35
N THR A 309 -24.50 9.06 -1.14
CA THR A 309 -23.40 8.45 -0.38
C THR A 309 -23.98 7.52 0.68
N ILE A 310 -23.46 6.30 0.80
CA ILE A 310 -23.92 5.28 1.74
C ILE A 310 -22.73 4.78 2.55
N GLU A 311 -22.81 4.82 3.88
CA GLU A 311 -21.77 4.28 4.75
C GLU A 311 -21.75 2.76 4.73
N LEU A 312 -20.56 2.17 4.57
CA LEU A 312 -20.36 0.73 4.66
C LEU A 312 -20.15 0.32 6.12
N LYS A 313 -20.55 -0.91 6.45
CA LYS A 313 -20.31 -1.49 7.77
C LYS A 313 -19.11 -2.43 7.69
N ARG A 314 -18.17 -2.24 8.61
CA ARG A 314 -17.06 -3.17 8.80
C ARG A 314 -17.57 -4.49 9.40
N GLY A 315 -17.10 -5.61 8.88
CA GLY A 315 -17.35 -6.93 9.47
C GLY A 315 -16.59 -7.17 10.79
N LYS A 316 -16.91 -8.29 11.44
CA LYS A 316 -16.40 -8.68 12.76
C LYS A 316 -16.07 -10.17 12.90
N ASN A 317 -16.01 -10.89 11.79
CA ASN A 317 -15.66 -12.30 11.82
C ASN A 317 -14.17 -12.46 11.51
N TYR A 318 -13.54 -13.34 12.29
CA TYR A 318 -12.14 -13.69 12.18
C TYR A 318 -11.99 -15.20 12.40
N ASP A 319 -11.36 -15.87 11.44
CA ASP A 319 -10.90 -17.24 11.48
C ASP A 319 -9.47 -17.27 10.90
N ARG A 320 -8.48 -17.56 11.76
CA ARG A 320 -7.06 -17.59 11.40
C ARG A 320 -6.72 -18.61 10.33
N ASN A 321 -7.54 -19.66 10.20
CA ASN A 321 -7.26 -20.81 9.35
C ASN A 321 -8.14 -20.83 8.10
N ASP A 322 -9.19 -20.02 8.05
CA ASP A 322 -10.15 -19.99 6.96
C ASP A 322 -10.60 -18.56 6.61
N HIS A 323 -9.81 -17.93 5.74
CA HIS A 323 -10.05 -16.57 5.27
C HIS A 323 -11.33 -16.41 4.42
N THR A 324 -12.04 -17.50 4.08
CA THR A 324 -13.38 -17.40 3.48
C THR A 324 -14.42 -16.91 4.49
N LYS A 325 -14.21 -17.15 5.80
CA LYS A 325 -15.06 -16.66 6.90
C LYS A 325 -14.65 -15.30 7.47
N ASN A 326 -13.54 -14.72 6.99
CA ASN A 326 -13.07 -13.43 7.49
C ASN A 326 -13.96 -12.29 6.99
N THR A 327 -14.34 -11.37 7.89
CA THR A 327 -14.99 -10.11 7.53
C THR A 327 -14.43 -8.91 8.28
N ILE A 328 -13.55 -9.13 9.25
CA ILE A 328 -12.85 -8.11 10.06
C ILE A 328 -12.11 -7.01 9.26
N GLY A 329 -11.53 -7.36 8.10
CA GLY A 329 -10.91 -6.41 7.17
C GLY A 329 -11.84 -5.89 6.07
N LEU A 330 -13.06 -6.45 5.97
CA LEU A 330 -14.03 -6.18 4.92
C LEU A 330 -15.02 -5.10 5.36
N TRP A 331 -15.32 -4.18 4.44
CA TRP A 331 -16.42 -3.23 4.55
C TRP A 331 -17.49 -3.63 3.55
N SER A 332 -18.75 -3.64 3.98
CA SER A 332 -19.87 -4.16 3.19
C SER A 332 -21.13 -3.33 3.39
N VAL A 333 -21.92 -3.15 2.33
CA VAL A 333 -23.32 -2.70 2.41
C VAL A 333 -24.14 -3.34 1.29
N THR A 334 -25.34 -3.82 1.63
CA THR A 334 -26.37 -4.20 0.66
C THR A 334 -27.40 -3.09 0.59
N VAL A 335 -27.70 -2.65 -0.62
CA VAL A 335 -28.60 -1.53 -0.95
C VAL A 335 -29.71 -2.08 -1.85
N LYS A 336 -30.96 -1.73 -1.58
CA LYS A 336 -32.07 -2.07 -2.49
C LYS A 336 -32.23 -1.02 -3.57
N SER A 337 -32.67 -1.41 -4.77
CA SER A 337 -32.93 -0.46 -5.86
C SER A 337 -33.95 0.62 -5.43
N GLU A 338 -35.01 0.20 -4.75
CA GLU A 338 -36.02 1.05 -4.11
C GLU A 338 -35.42 2.16 -3.23
N GLU A 339 -34.32 1.89 -2.50
CA GLU A 339 -33.68 2.84 -1.58
C GLU A 339 -32.89 3.95 -2.31
N LEU A 340 -32.69 3.81 -3.61
CA LEU A 340 -32.11 4.83 -4.50
C LEU A 340 -33.16 5.63 -5.28
N GLY A 341 -34.46 5.29 -5.15
CA GLY A 341 -35.52 5.89 -5.95
C GLY A 341 -35.47 5.54 -7.44
N GLN A 342 -34.71 4.51 -7.82
CA GLN A 342 -34.59 4.01 -9.19
C GLN A 342 -35.00 2.53 -9.25
N GLY A 343 -35.62 2.11 -10.37
CA GLY A 343 -36.12 0.74 -10.51
C GLY A 343 -35.02 -0.33 -10.62
N ALA A 344 -33.80 0.04 -10.98
CA ALA A 344 -32.64 -0.85 -11.13
C ALA A 344 -31.33 -0.08 -10.93
N PHE A 345 -30.24 -0.79 -10.66
CA PHE A 345 -28.87 -0.24 -10.61
C PHE A 345 -28.20 -0.12 -12.00
N ALA A 346 -28.95 -0.32 -13.08
CA ALA A 346 -28.41 -0.29 -14.43
C ALA A 346 -27.86 1.11 -14.79
N ASN A 347 -26.68 1.14 -15.40
CA ASN A 347 -25.99 2.37 -15.84
C ASN A 347 -25.65 3.37 -14.73
N LEU A 348 -25.46 2.93 -13.48
CA LEU A 348 -24.95 3.76 -12.39
C LEU A 348 -23.45 3.53 -12.18
N ALA A 349 -22.66 4.60 -12.14
CA ALA A 349 -21.29 4.53 -11.64
C ALA A 349 -21.24 4.59 -10.11
N TYR A 350 -20.15 4.10 -9.54
CA TYR A 350 -19.85 4.26 -8.12
C TYR A 350 -18.34 4.38 -7.86
N ASP A 351 -18.00 4.93 -6.71
CA ASP A 351 -16.64 4.92 -6.17
C ASP A 351 -16.68 4.73 -4.63
N TYR A 352 -15.53 4.47 -4.01
CA TYR A 352 -15.41 4.39 -2.56
C TYR A 352 -14.67 5.59 -1.99
N LYS A 353 -15.21 6.16 -0.91
CA LYS A 353 -14.59 7.17 -0.08
C LYS A 353 -14.04 6.52 1.19
N LEU A 354 -12.72 6.43 1.32
CA LEU A 354 -12.04 5.81 2.46
C LEU A 354 -11.37 6.90 3.31
N THR A 355 -11.50 6.80 4.64
CA THR A 355 -10.71 7.62 5.58
C THR A 355 -9.73 6.71 6.30
N ILE A 356 -8.42 6.94 6.15
CA ILE A 356 -7.33 6.07 6.62
C ILE A 356 -6.32 6.92 7.42
N PRO A 357 -5.69 6.41 8.50
CA PRO A 357 -4.69 7.19 9.25
C PRO A 357 -3.51 7.65 8.37
N ARG A 358 -3.11 8.91 8.52
CA ARG A 358 -2.08 9.58 7.69
C ARG A 358 -0.79 8.77 7.48
N ALA A 359 -0.32 8.10 8.54
CA ALA A 359 0.89 7.28 8.51
C ALA A 359 0.92 6.22 7.38
N PHE A 360 -0.23 5.72 6.93
CA PHE A 360 -0.32 4.71 5.87
C PHE A 360 -0.12 5.27 4.45
N PHE A 361 -0.24 6.59 4.25
CA PHE A 361 -0.04 7.22 2.94
C PHE A 361 1.40 7.68 2.70
N ILE A 362 2.26 7.65 3.71
CA ILE A 362 3.59 8.25 3.65
C ILE A 362 4.59 7.29 3.02
N GLN A 363 5.19 7.76 1.93
CA GLN A 363 6.20 7.03 1.17
C GLN A 363 7.53 7.74 1.24
N LYS A 364 8.59 6.95 1.40
CA LYS A 364 9.97 7.39 1.23
C LYS A 364 10.42 7.08 -0.20
N THR A 365 10.77 8.11 -0.94
CA THR A 365 11.38 8.02 -2.28
C THR A 365 12.77 8.66 -2.27
N GLU A 366 13.59 8.37 -3.27
CA GLU A 366 14.86 9.08 -3.44
C GLU A 366 14.66 10.32 -4.31
N ASN A 367 15.20 11.46 -3.90
CA ASN A 367 15.19 12.67 -4.72
C ASN A 367 16.47 12.75 -5.55
N TRP A 368 16.31 12.67 -6.87
CA TRP A 368 17.39 12.78 -7.84
C TRP A 368 17.24 14.08 -8.63
N GLN A 369 18.35 14.80 -8.82
CA GLN A 369 18.41 15.97 -9.71
C GLN A 369 19.44 15.73 -10.80
N GLU A 370 19.25 16.40 -11.93
CA GLU A 370 20.22 16.42 -13.02
C GLU A 370 21.21 17.57 -12.79
N LYS A 371 22.52 17.31 -12.85
CA LYS A 371 23.56 18.36 -12.65
C LYS A 371 23.46 19.48 -13.67
N GLU A 372 23.12 19.12 -14.91
CA GLU A 372 22.94 20.03 -16.02
C GLU A 372 21.77 19.54 -16.87
N LYS A 373 20.75 20.37 -17.06
CA LYS A 373 19.48 19.99 -17.70
C LYS A 373 19.69 19.44 -19.12
N GLY A 374 19.25 18.21 -19.36
CA GLY A 374 19.31 17.54 -20.66
C GLY A 374 20.65 16.85 -21.00
N LYS A 375 21.51 16.57 -20.01
CA LYS A 375 22.79 15.86 -20.20
C LYS A 375 22.85 14.45 -19.59
N GLY A 376 21.78 13.98 -18.97
CA GLY A 376 21.66 12.64 -18.36
C GLY A 376 22.44 12.43 -17.06
N ASN A 377 23.08 13.46 -16.52
CA ASN A 377 23.97 13.36 -15.36
C ASN A 377 23.20 13.53 -14.04
N TRP A 378 22.55 12.47 -13.58
CA TRP A 378 21.77 12.45 -12.34
C TRP A 378 22.64 12.26 -11.09
N TYR A 379 22.25 12.90 -9.99
CA TYR A 379 22.83 12.72 -8.66
C TYR A 379 21.73 12.75 -7.60
N LYS A 380 21.90 11.94 -6.54
CA LYS A 380 20.98 11.93 -5.41
C LYS A 380 21.20 13.20 -4.57
N VAL A 381 20.13 13.92 -4.31
CA VAL A 381 20.11 15.16 -3.52
C VAL A 381 19.68 14.90 -2.08
N GLY A 382 18.85 13.87 -1.88
CA GLY A 382 18.40 13.46 -0.56
C GLY A 382 17.33 12.37 -0.66
N ASP A 383 16.71 12.08 0.47
CA ASP A 383 15.47 11.30 0.51
C ASP A 383 14.27 12.27 0.53
N LYS A 384 13.12 11.86 0.00
CA LYS A 384 11.89 12.64 -0.01
C LYS A 384 10.76 11.82 0.60
N TYR A 385 10.05 12.39 1.55
CA TYR A 385 8.83 11.80 2.10
C TYR A 385 7.63 12.48 1.46
N VAL A 386 6.68 11.71 0.97
CA VAL A 386 5.47 12.20 0.27
C VAL A 386 4.25 11.58 0.91
N ASN A 387 3.26 12.40 1.26
CA ASN A 387 1.93 11.90 1.60
C ASN A 387 1.15 11.65 0.30
N SER A 388 0.99 10.39 -0.07
CA SER A 388 0.29 9.98 -1.30
C SER A 388 -1.20 10.33 -1.33
N ALA A 389 -1.83 10.75 -0.22
CA ALA A 389 -3.18 11.32 -0.24
C ALA A 389 -3.22 12.76 -0.76
N SER A 390 -2.11 13.52 -0.70
CA SER A 390 -2.11 14.94 -1.06
C SER A 390 -2.19 15.22 -2.55
N SER A 391 -1.76 14.28 -3.39
CA SER A 391 -1.91 14.31 -4.84
C SER A 391 -3.39 14.39 -5.24
N PHE A 392 -4.27 13.66 -4.53
CA PHE A 392 -5.72 13.71 -4.72
C PHE A 392 -6.30 15.14 -4.53
N TYR A 393 -5.63 15.97 -3.73
CA TYR A 393 -6.04 17.33 -3.43
C TYR A 393 -5.31 18.41 -4.25
N ASN A 394 -4.44 18.02 -5.20
CA ASN A 394 -3.49 18.92 -5.87
C ASN A 394 -2.64 19.74 -4.88
N LYS A 395 -2.30 19.17 -3.72
CA LYS A 395 -1.47 19.78 -2.68
C LYS A 395 -0.10 19.12 -2.62
N SER A 396 0.95 19.91 -2.42
CA SER A 396 2.28 19.41 -2.06
C SER A 396 2.36 19.19 -0.55
N ASP A 397 2.12 17.97 -0.10
CA ASP A 397 2.41 17.54 1.28
C ASP A 397 3.63 16.60 1.26
N GLU A 398 4.80 17.24 1.28
CA GLU A 398 6.08 16.61 1.00
C GLU A 398 7.16 17.17 1.94
N LEU A 399 8.07 16.30 2.39
CA LEU A 399 9.23 16.64 3.20
C LEU A 399 10.51 16.15 2.50
N LEU A 400 11.24 17.06 1.87
CA LEU A 400 12.56 16.77 1.28
C LEU A 400 13.63 16.82 2.37
N ILE A 401 14.38 15.73 2.56
CA ILE A 401 15.49 15.67 3.51
C ILE A 401 16.73 16.29 2.88
N THR A 402 17.08 17.50 3.35
CA THR A 402 18.39 18.11 3.17
C THR A 402 19.23 17.94 4.44
N SER A 403 20.43 18.53 4.50
CA SER A 403 21.24 18.64 5.72
C SER A 403 20.51 19.26 6.92
N ASP A 404 19.43 20.01 6.67
CA ASP A 404 18.79 20.89 7.66
C ASP A 404 17.43 20.34 8.15
N VAL A 405 17.03 19.17 7.64
CA VAL A 405 15.81 18.47 8.07
C VAL A 405 16.18 17.39 9.07
N SER A 406 15.83 17.64 10.32
CA SER A 406 16.10 16.71 11.41
C SER A 406 15.08 15.56 11.44
N LYS A 407 15.49 14.42 12.00
CA LYS A 407 14.66 13.21 12.19
C LYS A 407 13.38 13.45 12.99
N GLU A 408 13.38 14.45 13.87
CA GLU A 408 12.22 14.90 14.64
C GLU A 408 11.11 15.37 13.67
N LYS A 409 11.43 16.20 12.68
CA LYS A 409 10.49 16.63 11.61
C LYS A 409 9.97 15.44 10.80
N ILE A 410 10.82 14.45 10.52
CA ILE A 410 10.40 13.22 9.82
C ILE A 410 9.37 12.47 10.67
N SER A 411 9.61 12.32 11.98
CA SER A 411 8.68 11.65 12.88
C SER A 411 7.34 12.37 13.02
N GLU A 412 7.36 13.71 13.06
CA GLU A 412 6.14 14.53 13.07
C GLU A 412 5.33 14.39 11.77
N PHE A 413 5.99 14.25 10.61
CA PHE A 413 5.33 14.06 9.33
C PHE A 413 4.40 12.83 9.29
N TYR A 414 4.76 11.76 10.01
CA TYR A 414 3.94 10.55 10.18
C TYR A 414 2.72 10.72 11.09
N THR A 415 2.59 11.86 11.77
CA THR A 415 1.46 12.17 12.67
C THR A 415 0.55 13.23 12.06
N GLY A 416 -0.72 13.19 12.46
CA GLY A 416 -1.74 14.12 11.95
C GLY A 416 -3.13 13.49 11.90
N ASN A 417 -4.08 14.24 11.37
CA ASN A 417 -5.45 13.75 11.16
C ASN A 417 -5.47 12.63 10.10
N PRO A 418 -6.40 11.66 10.19
CA PRO A 418 -6.65 10.72 9.10
C PRO A 418 -6.95 11.44 7.79
N GLU A 419 -6.42 10.93 6.68
CA GLU A 419 -6.66 11.47 5.35
C GLU A 419 -7.86 10.74 4.73
N THR A 420 -8.70 11.47 4.00
CA THR A 420 -9.76 10.88 3.18
C THR A 420 -9.33 10.84 1.72
N VAL A 421 -9.62 9.75 1.02
CA VAL A 421 -9.39 9.63 -0.42
C VAL A 421 -10.62 9.01 -1.09
N THR A 422 -10.87 9.39 -2.33
CA THR A 422 -11.81 8.67 -3.20
C THR A 422 -11.03 7.74 -4.12
N ILE A 423 -11.45 6.49 -4.23
CA ILE A 423 -10.88 5.49 -5.12
C ILE A 423 -12.00 4.87 -5.96
N GLN A 424 -11.73 4.64 -7.25
CA GLN A 424 -12.58 3.77 -8.07
C GLN A 424 -12.46 2.32 -7.56
N ASP A 425 -13.43 1.48 -7.90
CA ASP A 425 -13.33 0.04 -7.60
C ASP A 425 -12.16 -0.57 -8.38
N PRO A 426 -11.18 -1.23 -7.72
CA PRO A 426 -10.06 -1.86 -8.40
C PRO A 426 -10.36 -3.27 -8.96
N TYR A 427 -11.61 -3.76 -8.88
CA TYR A 427 -12.01 -5.14 -9.21
C TYR A 427 -12.93 -5.29 -10.44
#